data_AF-A0A9X3F3N8-F1
#
_entry.id   AF-A0A9X3F3N8-F1
#
_cell.length_a   1.000
_cell.length_b   1.000
_cell.length_c   1.000
_cell.angle_alpha   90.00
_cell.angle_beta   90.00
_cell.angle_gamma   90.00
#
_symmetry.space_group_name_H-M   'P 1'
#
loop_
_entity.id
_entity.type
_entity.pdbx_description
1 polymer ?
#
loop_
_entity_poly.entity_id
_entity_poly.type
_entity_poly.pdbx_seq_one_letter_code
_entity_poly.pdbx_strand_id
1 'polypeptide(L)'
;MPPWLVTDDGSCGTFEGSRALAPAEIEAIRAWSDAGAPEGEPRTDLAVPEVEVLTDAVTYETPSFVPEAEGTDLAAFDEYRCFRVDTGLTADRFLTGYSVEPGVPEMIHHVLVITVDPEAPGPAA
;
A
#
# COMPACT_ATOMS: atom_id res chain seq x y z
N MET A 1 -15.42 3.00 -1.47
CA MET A 1 -15.39 4.39 -0.97
C MET A 1 -14.38 5.15 -1.81
N PRO A 2 -14.74 6.06 -2.73
CA PRO A 2 -13.71 6.75 -3.48
C PRO A 2 -13.22 7.95 -2.67
N PRO A 3 -11.89 8.11 -2.46
CA PRO A 3 -11.35 9.30 -1.82
C PRO A 3 -11.52 10.44 -2.82
N TRP A 4 -12.35 11.43 -2.50
CA TRP A 4 -12.25 12.69 -3.20
C TRP A 4 -10.96 13.34 -2.71
N LEU A 5 -9.98 13.51 -3.62
CA LEU A 5 -8.84 14.36 -3.35
C LEU A 5 -9.36 15.74 -2.95
N VAL A 6 -8.64 16.41 -2.03
CA VAL A 6 -8.98 17.77 -1.62
C VAL A 6 -8.93 18.67 -2.86
N THR A 7 -10.02 19.41 -3.11
CA THR A 7 -10.03 20.47 -4.12
C THR A 7 -9.18 21.63 -3.61
N ASP A 8 -8.04 21.88 -4.28
CA ASP A 8 -7.17 23.02 -4.00
C ASP A 8 -7.15 23.98 -5.19
N ASP A 9 -8.28 24.63 -5.42
CA ASP A 9 -8.48 25.69 -6.42
C ASP A 9 -8.59 27.09 -5.77
N GLY A 10 -8.23 27.20 -4.49
CA GLY A 10 -8.40 28.40 -3.68
C GLY A 10 -9.80 28.63 -3.12
N SER A 11 -10.81 27.84 -3.50
CA SER A 11 -12.18 27.97 -2.95
C SER A 11 -12.27 27.59 -1.47
N CYS A 12 -11.35 26.74 -1.00
CA CYS A 12 -11.32 26.21 0.36
C CYS A 12 -10.04 26.60 1.14
N GLY A 13 -9.39 27.70 0.75
CA GLY A 13 -8.10 28.12 1.31
C GLY A 13 -6.92 27.63 0.48
N THR A 14 -5.72 27.71 1.04
CA THR A 14 -4.47 27.23 0.43
C THR A 14 -3.88 26.14 1.29
N PHE A 15 -3.50 25.02 0.69
CA PHE A 15 -2.91 23.89 1.40
C PHE A 15 -1.39 23.84 1.21
N GLU A 16 -0.66 23.69 2.31
CA GLU A 16 0.78 23.43 2.25
C GLU A 16 1.02 22.03 1.66
N GLY A 17 1.96 21.92 0.71
CA GLY A 17 2.27 20.65 0.05
C GLY A 17 1.18 20.13 -0.88
N SER A 18 0.30 21.01 -1.37
CA SER A 18 -0.70 20.64 -2.36
C SER A 18 -0.10 19.97 -3.59
N ARG A 19 -0.81 18.96 -4.09
CA ARG A 19 -0.50 18.25 -5.35
C ARG A 19 -1.42 18.68 -6.50
N ALA A 20 -2.20 19.73 -6.32
CA ALA A 20 -3.02 20.27 -7.40
C ALA A 20 -2.11 20.85 -8.50
N LEU A 21 -2.43 20.53 -9.75
CA LEU A 21 -1.71 21.04 -10.90
C LEU A 21 -2.16 22.47 -11.21
N ALA A 22 -1.21 23.35 -11.50
CA ALA A 22 -1.51 24.67 -12.03
C ALA A 22 -2.21 24.57 -13.40
N PRO A 23 -3.02 25.57 -13.80
CA PRO A 23 -3.69 25.55 -15.10
C PRO A 23 -2.75 25.29 -16.27
N ALA A 24 -1.53 25.84 -16.24
CA ALA A 24 -0.53 25.64 -17.28
C ALA A 24 -0.01 24.18 -17.36
N GLU A 25 0.11 23.50 -16.21
CA GLU A 25 0.54 22.10 -16.14
C GLU A 25 -0.56 21.17 -16.68
N ILE A 26 -1.81 21.46 -16.33
CA ILE A 26 -2.99 20.75 -16.87
C ILE A 26 -3.02 20.87 -18.39
N GLU A 27 -2.86 22.08 -18.93
CA GLU A 27 -2.86 22.31 -20.37
C GLU A 27 -1.67 21.63 -21.06
N ALA A 28 -0.49 21.59 -20.44
CA ALA A 28 0.66 20.87 -20.98
C ALA A 28 0.39 19.36 -21.12
N ILE A 29 -0.21 18.73 -20.11
CA ILE A 29 -0.57 17.30 -20.14
C ILE A 29 -1.67 17.04 -21.18
N ARG A 30 -2.68 17.93 -21.27
CA ARG A 30 -3.74 17.84 -22.28
C ARG A 30 -3.17 17.90 -23.69
N ALA A 31 -2.32 18.89 -23.98
CA ALA A 31 -1.71 19.02 -25.29
C ALA A 31 -0.86 17.80 -25.69
N TRP A 32 -0.13 17.22 -24.73
CA TRP A 32 0.61 15.97 -24.95
C TRP A 32 -0.33 14.80 -25.26
N SER A 33 -1.42 14.65 -24.49
CA SER A 33 -2.44 13.61 -24.72
C SER A 33 -3.11 13.77 -26.09
N ASP A 34 -3.53 14.98 -26.45
CA ASP A 34 -4.21 15.29 -27.71
C ASP A 34 -3.30 15.06 -28.93
N ALA A 35 -1.98 15.18 -28.75
CA ALA A 35 -0.98 14.83 -29.74
C ALA A 35 -0.75 13.31 -29.89
N GLY A 36 -1.48 12.47 -29.17
CA GLY A 36 -1.35 11.01 -29.19
C GLY A 36 -0.34 10.46 -28.20
N ALA A 37 -0.05 11.19 -27.12
CA ALA A 37 0.87 10.78 -26.06
C ALA A 37 2.27 10.36 -26.56
N PRO A 38 2.96 11.19 -27.39
CA PRO A 38 4.27 10.84 -27.91
C PRO A 38 5.26 10.60 -26.77
N GLU A 39 6.02 9.50 -26.85
CA GLU A 39 7.09 9.22 -25.90
C GLU A 39 8.15 10.33 -25.98
N GLY A 40 8.69 10.73 -24.83
CA GLY A 40 9.85 11.61 -24.78
C GLY A 40 11.13 10.87 -25.18
N GLU A 41 12.25 11.60 -25.22
CA GLU A 41 13.55 10.97 -25.44
C GLU A 41 13.91 10.06 -24.24
N PRO A 42 14.20 8.76 -24.46
CA PRO A 42 14.59 7.85 -23.39
C PRO A 42 15.83 8.37 -22.65
N ARG A 43 15.73 8.45 -21.32
CA ARG A 43 16.85 8.85 -20.45
C ARG A 43 17.67 7.61 -20.10
N THR A 44 18.88 7.53 -20.66
CA THR A 44 19.83 6.42 -20.40
C THR A 44 20.83 6.74 -19.29
N ASP A 45 20.77 7.93 -18.73
CA ASP A 45 21.67 8.43 -17.68
C ASP A 45 21.10 8.26 -16.27
N LEU A 46 19.88 7.71 -16.15
CA LEU A 46 19.27 7.39 -14.87
C LEU A 46 19.69 5.99 -14.42
N ALA A 47 20.21 5.89 -13.21
CA ALA A 47 20.36 4.62 -12.51
C ALA A 47 19.18 4.44 -11.55
N VAL A 48 18.66 3.22 -11.47
CA VAL A 48 17.71 2.87 -10.41
C VAL A 48 18.45 2.96 -9.07
N PRO A 49 17.99 3.78 -8.11
CA PRO A 49 18.63 3.85 -6.80
C PRO A 49 18.57 2.47 -6.13
N GLU A 50 19.62 2.13 -5.39
CA GLU A 50 19.59 0.93 -4.55
C GLU A 50 18.46 1.06 -3.53
N VAL A 51 17.60 0.05 -3.48
CA VAL A 51 16.55 -0.02 -2.46
C VAL A 51 17.18 -0.51 -1.18
N GLU A 52 17.02 0.23 -0.09
CA GLU A 52 17.47 -0.22 1.22
C GLU A 52 16.77 -1.53 1.60
N VAL A 53 17.57 -2.56 1.87
CA VAL A 53 17.09 -3.85 2.36
C VAL A 53 17.35 -3.92 3.86
N LEU A 54 16.38 -4.48 4.59
CA LEU A 54 16.55 -4.71 6.02
C LEU A 54 17.52 -5.87 6.23
N THR A 55 18.73 -5.58 6.74
CA THR A 55 19.79 -6.58 6.92
C THR A 55 19.65 -7.40 8.20
N ASP A 56 19.04 -6.82 9.24
CA ASP A 56 18.92 -7.41 10.58
C ASP A 56 17.44 -7.60 11.00
N ALA A 57 16.55 -7.79 10.03
CA ALA A 57 15.14 -8.03 10.30
C ALA A 57 14.87 -9.48 10.75
N VAL A 58 13.92 -9.63 11.68
CA VAL A 58 13.32 -10.94 11.96
C VAL A 58 12.41 -11.29 10.80
N THR A 59 12.70 -12.40 10.12
CA THR A 59 11.86 -12.91 9.04
C THR A 59 10.73 -13.75 9.61
N TYR A 60 9.51 -13.49 9.15
CA TYR A 60 8.34 -14.29 9.46
C TYR A 60 7.67 -14.70 8.14
N GLU A 61 7.37 -15.99 8.01
CA GLU A 61 6.66 -16.53 6.86
C GLU A 61 5.29 -17.02 7.28
N THR A 62 4.25 -16.67 6.51
CA THR A 62 2.94 -17.29 6.73
C THR A 62 2.97 -18.74 6.26
N PRO A 63 2.19 -19.64 6.86
CA PRO A 63 2.01 -20.98 6.32
C PRO A 63 1.58 -20.94 4.86
N SER A 64 2.08 -21.87 4.04
CA SER A 64 1.51 -22.08 2.71
C SER A 64 0.15 -22.75 2.82
N PHE A 65 -0.81 -22.30 2.02
CA PHE A 65 -2.15 -22.88 1.95
C PHE A 65 -2.74 -22.68 0.56
N VAL A 66 -3.76 -23.48 0.23
CA VAL A 66 -4.63 -23.22 -0.91
C VAL A 66 -5.85 -22.47 -0.37
N PRO A 67 -6.14 -21.25 -0.84
CA PRO A 67 -7.33 -20.54 -0.39
C PRO A 67 -8.58 -21.32 -0.79
N GLU A 68 -9.46 -21.51 0.18
CA GLU A 68 -10.80 -22.04 -0.02
C GLU A 68 -11.75 -20.92 0.41
N ALA A 69 -12.65 -20.51 -0.48
CA ALA A 69 -13.59 -19.45 -0.18
C ALA A 69 -14.57 -19.91 0.91
N GLU A 70 -14.43 -19.36 2.11
CA GLU A 70 -15.32 -19.60 3.23
C GLU A 70 -16.23 -18.38 3.45
N GLY A 71 -17.56 -18.56 3.41
CA GLY A 71 -18.52 -17.48 3.68
C GLY A 71 -19.69 -17.44 2.71
N THR A 72 -20.14 -16.22 2.38
CA THR A 72 -21.26 -15.96 1.45
C THR A 72 -20.75 -15.84 0.01
N ASP A 73 -21.64 -15.58 -0.95
CA ASP A 73 -21.28 -15.35 -2.36
C ASP A 73 -20.21 -14.26 -2.56
N LEU A 74 -20.06 -13.32 -1.60
CA LEU A 74 -19.04 -12.29 -1.65
C LEU A 74 -17.63 -12.80 -1.30
N ALA A 75 -17.51 -13.89 -0.55
CA ALA A 75 -16.22 -14.49 -0.18
C ALA A 75 -15.46 -15.05 -1.40
N ALA A 76 -16.15 -15.26 -2.53
CA ALA A 76 -15.52 -15.61 -3.80
C ALA A 76 -14.67 -14.47 -4.41
N PHE A 77 -14.83 -13.23 -3.93
CA PHE A 77 -14.13 -12.05 -4.46
C PHE A 77 -13.12 -11.45 -3.50
N ASP A 78 -13.31 -11.60 -2.19
CA ASP A 78 -12.40 -11.08 -1.16
C ASP A 78 -12.39 -12.01 0.06
N GLU A 79 -11.19 -12.36 0.52
CA GLU A 79 -10.97 -13.18 1.71
C GLU A 79 -9.89 -12.52 2.59
N TYR A 80 -10.15 -12.46 3.90
CA TYR A 80 -9.17 -12.00 4.89
C TYR A 80 -8.70 -13.17 5.73
N ARG A 81 -7.38 -13.35 5.82
CA ARG A 81 -6.75 -14.35 6.70
C ARG A 81 -5.82 -13.68 7.69
N CYS A 82 -5.92 -14.11 8.95
CA CYS A 82 -5.10 -13.60 10.04
C CYS A 82 -4.11 -14.68 10.48
N PHE A 83 -2.82 -14.35 10.45
CA PHE A 83 -1.77 -15.21 10.97
C PHE A 83 -1.14 -14.55 12.19
N ARG A 84 -1.07 -15.28 13.30
CA ARG A 84 -0.42 -14.77 14.51
C ARG A 84 1.09 -14.82 14.36
N VAL A 85 1.74 -13.68 14.55
CA VAL A 85 3.20 -13.59 14.63
C VAL A 85 3.61 -13.69 16.10
N ASP A 86 4.45 -14.68 16.42
CA ASP A 86 5.16 -14.71 17.70
C ASP A 86 6.44 -13.88 17.57
N THR A 87 6.51 -12.78 18.31
CA THR A 87 7.64 -11.84 18.22
C THR A 87 8.84 -12.31 19.04
N GLY A 88 8.66 -13.25 19.99
CA GLY A 88 9.69 -13.66 20.95
C GLY A 88 10.22 -12.51 21.84
N LEU A 89 9.61 -11.33 21.81
CA LEU A 89 10.06 -10.16 22.54
C LEU A 89 9.74 -10.32 24.03
N THR A 90 10.75 -10.17 24.88
CA THR A 90 10.60 -10.26 26.35
C THR A 90 10.31 -8.92 27.02
N ALA A 91 10.25 -7.84 26.24
CA ALA A 91 9.96 -6.47 26.68
C ALA A 91 9.61 -5.60 25.46
N ASP A 92 8.95 -4.47 25.71
CA ASP A 92 8.52 -3.53 24.66
C ASP A 92 9.70 -3.02 23.82
N ARG A 93 9.46 -2.87 22.52
CA ARG A 93 10.42 -2.39 21.53
C ARG A 93 9.71 -1.51 20.50
N PHE A 94 10.48 -0.66 19.83
CA PHE A 94 10.01 0.12 18.69
C PHE A 94 10.23 -0.66 17.39
N LEU A 95 9.19 -0.74 16.56
CA LEU A 95 9.32 -1.17 15.17
C LEU A 95 9.85 0.02 14.34
N THR A 96 11.07 -0.10 13.83
CA THR A 96 11.75 0.98 13.09
C THR A 96 11.71 0.80 11.58
N GLY A 97 11.27 -0.37 11.10
CA GLY A 97 11.16 -0.69 9.68
C GLY A 97 10.49 -2.04 9.47
N TYR A 98 9.91 -2.24 8.29
CA TYR A 98 9.32 -3.51 7.87
C TYR A 98 9.44 -3.64 6.35
N SER A 99 9.48 -4.88 5.88
CA SER A 99 9.36 -5.23 4.47
C SER A 99 8.34 -6.37 4.35
N VAL A 100 7.53 -6.33 3.30
CA VAL A 100 6.50 -7.35 3.04
C VAL A 100 6.74 -7.88 1.64
N GLU A 101 6.92 -9.20 1.54
CA GLU A 101 7.02 -9.91 0.27
C GLU A 101 5.74 -10.74 0.06
N PRO A 102 4.86 -10.36 -0.88
CA PRO A 102 3.66 -11.13 -1.18
C PRO A 102 4.01 -12.44 -1.87
N GLY A 103 3.49 -13.57 -1.37
CA GLY A 103 3.75 -14.88 -1.97
C GLY A 103 3.17 -15.05 -3.39
N VAL A 104 1.98 -14.50 -3.65
CA VAL A 104 1.34 -14.46 -4.99
C VAL A 104 0.83 -13.02 -5.23
N PRO A 105 1.66 -12.12 -5.77
CA PRO A 105 1.33 -10.70 -5.92
C PRO A 105 0.05 -10.42 -6.71
N GLU A 106 -0.32 -11.28 -7.66
CA GLU A 106 -1.53 -11.14 -8.46
C GLU A 106 -2.82 -11.38 -7.67
N MET A 107 -2.73 -12.05 -6.52
CA MET A 107 -3.87 -12.36 -5.65
C MET A 107 -3.95 -11.44 -4.42
N ILE A 108 -2.83 -10.91 -3.95
CA ILE A 108 -2.77 -10.16 -2.69
C ILE A 108 -3.10 -8.69 -2.94
N HIS A 109 -4.29 -8.27 -2.48
CA HIS A 109 -4.71 -6.86 -2.58
C HIS A 109 -4.18 -6.00 -1.42
N HIS A 110 -4.20 -6.52 -0.19
CA HIS A 110 -3.72 -5.84 1.02
C HIS A 110 -3.00 -6.79 1.98
N VAL A 111 -2.02 -6.25 2.71
CA VAL A 111 -1.41 -6.89 3.89
C VAL A 111 -1.46 -5.91 5.04
N LEU A 112 -1.92 -6.37 6.20
CA LEU A 112 -2.01 -5.56 7.41
C LEU A 112 -1.19 -6.24 8.52
N VAL A 113 -0.31 -5.46 9.14
CA VAL A 113 0.36 -5.84 10.39
C VAL A 113 -0.23 -4.98 11.49
N ILE A 114 -0.92 -5.62 12.44
CA ILE A 114 -1.63 -4.96 13.52
C ILE A 114 -1.19 -5.55 14.86
N THR A 115 -1.10 -4.70 15.88
CA THR A 115 -1.00 -5.16 17.27
C THR A 115 -2.36 -5.63 17.73
N VAL A 116 -2.44 -6.84 18.27
CA VAL A 116 -3.64 -7.38 18.90
C VAL A 116 -3.40 -7.51 20.40
N ASP A 117 -4.36 -7.08 21.21
CA ASP A 117 -4.38 -7.41 22.63
C ASP A 117 -4.89 -8.86 22.76
N PRO A 118 -4.04 -9.81 23.19
CA PRO A 118 -4.45 -11.21 23.30
C PRO A 118 -5.52 -11.43 24.38
N GLU A 119 -5.68 -10.49 25.32
CA GLU A 119 -6.66 -10.55 26.41
C GLU A 119 -7.93 -9.75 26.11
N ALA A 120 -7.98 -9.05 24.97
CA ALA A 120 -9.18 -8.30 24.59
C ALA A 120 -10.34 -9.28 24.35
N PRO A 121 -11.53 -9.02 24.92
CA PRO A 121 -12.69 -9.86 24.66
C PRO A 121 -13.04 -9.79 23.17
N GLY A 122 -13.11 -10.97 22.54
CA GLY A 122 -13.58 -11.08 21.16
C GLY A 122 -15.00 -10.55 21.00
N PRO A 123 -15.46 -10.28 19.76
CA PRO A 123 -16.85 -9.91 19.52
C PRO A 123 -17.77 -10.96 20.16
N ALA A 124 -18.79 -10.51 20.88
CA ALA A 124 -19.80 -11.41 21.44
C ALA A 124 -20.39 -12.25 20.30
N ALA A 125 -20.38 -13.57 20.49
CA ALA A 125 -20.93 -14.54 19.54
C ALA A 125 -22.43 -14.34 19.30
#